data_AF-A0A1Z8AKI9-F1
#
_entry.id   AF-A0A1Z8AKI9-F1
#
_cell.length_a   1.000
_cell.length_b   1.000
_cell.length_c   1.000
_cell.angle_alpha   90.00
_cell.angle_beta   90.00
_cell.angle_gamma   90.00
#
_symmetry.space_group_name_H-M   'P 1'
#
loop_
_entity.id
_entity.type
_entity.pdbx_description
1 polymer ?
#
loop_
_entity_poly.entity_id
_entity_poly.type
_entity_poly.pdbx_seq_one_letter_code
_entity_poly.pdbx_strand_id
1 'polypeptide(L)'
;MKHISFILVSLFLSLTASCQNIKNSKAPKAVVDAFTAKYPNEHDPDFEQDAHGYWEAHFKKNGEKYRADFYEDGTWRETENSIKYKELPKAVKQAIKNEYSDREITEIEHVLSAAKGEFYDVEFKQKGKNMDVEYRKNGTKLKDE
;
A
#
# COMPACT_ATOMS: atom_id res chain seq x y z
N MET A 1 8.95 -59.52 45.70
CA MET A 1 9.98 -59.60 44.64
C MET A 1 9.82 -58.33 43.80
N LYS A 2 10.44 -57.21 44.18
CA LYS A 2 11.67 -56.67 43.56
C LYS A 2 11.72 -56.90 42.04
N HIS A 3 11.52 -55.86 41.25
CA HIS A 3 12.45 -55.44 40.22
C HIS A 3 12.32 -53.93 39.98
N ILE A 4 13.43 -53.24 40.27
CA ILE A 4 13.74 -51.86 39.90
C ILE A 4 14.58 -51.94 38.62
N SER A 5 14.31 -51.08 37.63
CA SER A 5 15.23 -50.60 36.57
C SER A 5 14.43 -49.89 35.48
N PHE A 6 14.90 -48.94 34.68
CA PHE A 6 15.95 -47.91 34.75
C PHE A 6 15.58 -46.94 33.58
N ILE A 7 15.99 -45.68 33.68
CA ILE A 7 15.70 -44.53 32.81
C ILE A 7 16.06 -44.75 31.32
N LEU A 8 15.27 -44.16 30.40
CA LEU A 8 15.84 -43.50 29.21
C LEU A 8 15.11 -42.18 28.93
N VAL A 9 15.85 -41.09 29.08
CA VAL A 9 15.49 -39.72 28.68
C VAL A 9 15.55 -39.64 27.15
N SER A 10 14.49 -39.13 26.51
CA SER A 10 14.56 -38.57 25.16
C SER A 10 14.11 -37.12 25.23
N LEU A 11 15.10 -36.24 25.17
CA LEU A 11 14.97 -34.80 25.13
C LEU A 11 14.66 -34.40 23.68
N PHE A 12 13.39 -34.16 23.36
CA PHE A 12 13.02 -33.61 22.06
C PHE A 12 13.22 -32.08 22.10
N LEU A 13 14.37 -31.63 21.63
CA LEU A 13 14.72 -30.23 21.50
C LEU A 13 14.08 -29.69 20.21
N SER A 14 12.88 -29.15 20.32
CA SER A 14 12.20 -28.47 19.21
C SER A 14 12.90 -27.14 18.92
N LEU A 15 13.77 -27.13 17.92
CA LEU A 15 14.29 -25.89 17.31
C LEU A 15 13.14 -25.21 16.57
N THR A 16 12.42 -24.30 17.24
CA THR A 16 11.61 -23.31 16.53
C THR A 16 12.57 -22.30 15.90
N ALA A 17 12.79 -22.45 14.60
CA ALA A 17 13.38 -21.40 13.78
C ALA A 17 12.40 -20.21 13.76
N SER A 18 12.58 -19.26 14.67
CA SER A 18 11.93 -17.95 14.56
C SER A 18 12.41 -17.29 13.28
N CYS A 19 11.47 -16.99 12.38
CA CYS A 19 11.69 -16.23 11.16
C CYS A 19 12.64 -15.06 11.41
N GLN A 20 13.74 -15.03 10.67
CA GLN A 20 14.62 -13.89 10.61
C GLN A 20 13.82 -12.73 10.02
N ASN A 21 13.63 -11.67 10.81
CA ASN A 21 13.23 -10.36 10.29
C ASN A 21 14.34 -9.86 9.37
N ILE A 22 14.26 -10.16 8.07
CA ILE A 22 15.13 -9.54 7.07
C ILE A 22 14.56 -8.15 6.76
N LYS A 23 14.87 -7.19 7.63
CA LYS A 23 14.92 -5.78 7.22
C LYS A 23 16.16 -5.62 6.33
N ASN A 24 15.98 -4.99 5.17
CA ASN A 24 16.90 -4.86 4.02
C ASN A 24 16.71 -5.92 2.91
N SER A 25 15.46 -6.17 2.52
CA SER A 25 15.19 -6.79 1.22
C SER A 25 15.44 -5.75 0.14
N LYS A 26 16.47 -5.96 -0.70
CA LYS A 26 16.63 -5.15 -1.93
C LYS A 26 15.50 -5.54 -2.86
N ALA A 27 14.79 -4.56 -3.44
CA ALA A 27 13.75 -4.81 -4.42
C ALA A 27 14.24 -5.74 -5.56
N PRO A 28 13.38 -6.64 -6.08
CA PRO A 28 13.69 -7.48 -7.22
C PRO A 28 14.17 -6.65 -8.39
N LYS A 29 15.09 -7.20 -9.19
CA LYS A 29 15.59 -6.50 -10.38
C LYS A 29 14.46 -6.07 -11.33
N ALA A 30 13.43 -6.89 -11.48
CA ALA A 30 12.28 -6.56 -12.33
C ALA A 30 11.52 -5.32 -11.83
N VAL A 31 11.33 -5.18 -10.52
CA VAL A 31 10.74 -3.99 -9.89
C VAL A 31 11.61 -2.75 -10.12
N VAL A 32 12.92 -2.86 -9.88
CA VAL A 32 13.86 -1.74 -10.08
C VAL A 32 13.88 -1.28 -11.55
N ASP A 33 13.92 -2.23 -12.49
CA ASP A 33 13.92 -1.94 -13.92
C ASP A 33 12.58 -1.30 -14.35
N ALA A 34 11.45 -1.81 -13.86
CA ALA A 34 10.13 -1.27 -14.15
C ALA A 34 9.93 0.14 -13.60
N PHE A 35 10.38 0.37 -12.35
CA PHE A 35 10.38 1.70 -11.74
C PHE A 35 11.21 2.69 -12.57
N THR A 36 12.45 2.31 -12.92
CA THR A 36 13.36 3.16 -13.71
C THR A 36 12.77 3.49 -15.08
N ALA A 37 12.12 2.52 -15.74
CA ALA A 37 11.47 2.73 -17.02
C ALA A 37 10.27 3.70 -16.92
N LYS A 38 9.49 3.61 -15.83
CA LYS A 38 8.31 4.45 -15.61
C LYS A 38 8.66 5.86 -15.12
N TYR A 39 9.74 5.98 -14.34
CA TYR A 39 10.21 7.22 -13.72
C TYR A 39 11.68 7.50 -14.06
N PRO A 40 12.01 7.76 -15.34
CA PRO A 40 13.41 7.86 -15.79
C PRO A 40 14.20 9.04 -15.20
N ASN A 41 13.52 10.00 -14.56
CA ASN A 41 14.13 11.15 -13.91
C ASN A 41 14.18 11.02 -12.38
N GLU A 42 13.78 9.86 -11.85
CA GLU A 42 13.91 9.53 -10.43
C GLU A 42 15.01 8.48 -10.28
N HIS A 43 15.91 8.70 -9.32
CA HIS A 43 17.16 7.94 -9.19
C HIS A 43 17.39 7.44 -7.76
N ASP A 44 16.58 7.86 -6.79
CA ASP A 44 16.72 7.50 -5.38
C ASP A 44 15.38 7.11 -4.75
N PRO A 45 14.66 6.11 -5.30
CA PRO A 45 13.49 5.56 -4.63
C PRO A 45 13.89 4.76 -3.39
N ASP A 46 13.10 4.89 -2.33
CA ASP A 46 13.14 3.99 -1.19
C ASP A 46 12.16 2.84 -1.40
N PHE A 47 12.66 1.61 -1.45
CA PHE A 47 11.84 0.44 -1.72
C PHE A 47 11.53 -0.33 -0.45
N GLU A 48 10.25 -0.58 -0.22
CA GLU A 48 9.76 -1.44 0.86
C GLU A 48 8.79 -2.49 0.30
N GLN A 49 8.65 -3.62 0.99
CA GLN A 49 7.62 -4.60 0.66
C GLN A 49 6.48 -4.47 1.68
N ASP A 50 5.26 -4.28 1.19
CA ASP A 50 4.07 -4.13 2.03
C ASP A 50 3.61 -5.48 2.62
N ALA A 51 2.57 -5.43 3.45
CA ALA A 51 2.00 -6.63 4.07
C ALA A 51 1.29 -7.57 3.08
N HIS A 52 0.97 -7.11 1.88
CA HIS A 52 0.37 -7.89 0.78
C HIS A 52 1.43 -8.52 -0.14
N GLY A 53 2.70 -8.19 0.05
CA GLY A 53 3.81 -8.66 -0.77
C GLY A 53 4.10 -7.77 -1.98
N TYR A 54 3.41 -6.63 -2.13
CA TYR A 54 3.71 -5.64 -3.15
C TYR A 54 4.96 -4.85 -2.79
N TRP A 55 5.70 -4.45 -3.82
CA TRP A 55 6.86 -3.61 -3.69
C TRP A 55 6.47 -2.15 -3.89
N GLU A 56 6.61 -1.36 -2.83
CA GLU A 56 6.33 0.07 -2.81
C GLU A 56 7.63 0.84 -3.06
N ALA A 57 7.64 1.68 -4.08
CA ALA A 57 8.70 2.63 -4.33
C ALA A 57 8.26 4.01 -3.83
N HIS A 58 8.87 4.50 -2.76
CA HIS A 58 8.65 5.84 -2.21
C HIS A 58 9.65 6.82 -2.82
N PHE A 59 9.17 7.89 -3.44
CA PHE A 59 10.02 8.85 -4.14
C PHE A 59 9.44 10.26 -4.15
N LYS A 60 10.16 11.23 -4.74
CA LYS A 60 9.71 12.62 -4.78
C LYS A 60 9.73 13.21 -6.19
N LYS A 61 8.59 13.75 -6.61
CA LYS A 61 8.49 14.51 -7.85
C LYS A 61 8.14 15.96 -7.53
N ASN A 62 9.02 16.89 -7.90
CA ASN A 62 8.87 18.32 -7.60
C ASN A 62 8.66 18.63 -6.10
N GLY A 63 9.29 17.85 -5.22
CA GLY A 63 9.18 18.00 -3.77
C GLY A 63 7.97 17.30 -3.14
N GLU A 64 7.00 16.86 -3.93
CA GLU A 64 5.84 16.08 -3.47
C GLU A 64 6.20 14.59 -3.40
N LYS A 65 5.72 13.91 -2.36
CA LYS A 65 5.95 12.48 -2.16
C LYS A 65 4.98 11.66 -3.00
N TYR A 66 5.48 10.59 -3.59
CA TYR A 66 4.70 9.61 -4.33
C TYR A 66 5.06 8.21 -3.85
N ARG A 67 4.09 7.30 -3.95
CA ARG A 67 4.29 5.86 -3.79
C ARG A 67 3.90 5.17 -5.08
N ALA A 68 4.74 4.30 -5.62
CA ALA A 68 4.42 3.47 -6.76
C ALA A 68 4.53 1.99 -6.38
N ASP A 69 3.44 1.26 -6.59
CA ASP A 69 3.32 -0.13 -6.14
C ASP A 69 3.49 -1.07 -7.33
N PHE A 70 4.26 -2.14 -7.12
CA PHE A 70 4.57 -3.14 -8.13
C PHE A 70 4.36 -4.55 -7.58
N TYR A 71 3.94 -5.47 -8.45
CA TYR A 71 4.10 -6.89 -8.18
C TYR A 71 5.58 -7.29 -8.22
N GLU A 72 5.92 -8.44 -7.63
CA GLU A 72 7.30 -8.95 -7.57
C GLU A 72 7.96 -9.11 -8.95
N ASP A 73 7.15 -9.38 -9.99
CA ASP A 73 7.59 -9.51 -11.39
C ASP A 73 7.83 -8.15 -12.09
N GLY A 74 7.66 -7.03 -11.39
CA GLY A 74 7.80 -5.68 -11.92
C GLY A 74 6.55 -5.14 -12.60
N THR A 75 5.44 -5.87 -12.60
CA THR A 75 4.16 -5.36 -13.12
C THR A 75 3.68 -4.21 -12.24
N TRP A 76 3.48 -3.04 -12.85
CA TRP A 76 2.99 -1.84 -12.16
C TRP A 76 1.52 -1.99 -11.76
N ARG A 77 1.21 -1.72 -10.48
CA ARG A 77 -0.15 -1.71 -9.93
C ARG A 77 -0.74 -0.32 -9.96
N GLU A 78 -0.10 0.59 -9.24
CA GLU A 78 -0.60 1.95 -9.08
C GLU A 78 0.49 2.93 -8.68
N THR A 79 0.16 4.20 -8.78
CA THR A 79 0.96 5.28 -8.21
C THR A 79 0.04 6.32 -7.64
N GLU A 80 0.34 6.71 -6.42
CA GLU A 80 -0.48 7.62 -5.65
C GLU A 80 0.35 8.69 -4.96
N ASN A 81 -0.35 9.78 -4.62
CA ASN A 81 0.17 10.81 -3.75
C ASN A 81 -0.98 11.46 -2.99
N SER A 82 -0.74 11.77 -1.72
CA SER A 82 -1.67 12.57 -0.93
C SER A 82 -1.82 13.97 -1.56
N ILE A 83 -3.05 14.46 -1.63
CA ILE A 83 -3.38 15.80 -2.14
C ILE A 83 -4.28 16.55 -1.16
N LYS A 84 -4.38 17.87 -1.31
CA LYS A 84 -5.29 18.68 -0.50
C LYS A 84 -6.67 18.74 -1.14
N TYR A 85 -7.72 18.92 -0.34
CA TYR A 85 -9.10 19.09 -0.81
C TYR A 85 -9.24 20.16 -1.91
N LYS A 86 -8.45 21.23 -1.85
CA LYS A 86 -8.47 22.30 -2.87
C LYS A 86 -8.07 21.82 -4.27
N GLU A 87 -7.24 20.77 -4.34
CA GLU A 87 -6.68 20.19 -5.57
C GLU A 87 -7.64 19.21 -6.23
N LEU A 88 -8.68 18.75 -5.52
CA LEU A 88 -9.72 17.92 -6.08
C LEU A 88 -10.46 18.62 -7.25
N PRO A 89 -10.86 17.85 -8.27
CA PRO A 89 -11.76 18.34 -9.31
C PRO A 89 -13.05 18.91 -8.72
N LYS A 90 -13.59 19.93 -9.38
CA LYS A 90 -14.83 20.60 -8.94
C LYS A 90 -16.00 19.61 -8.75
N ALA A 91 -16.13 18.64 -9.65
CA ALA A 91 -17.20 17.66 -9.60
C ALA A 91 -17.07 16.71 -8.40
N VAL A 92 -15.85 16.29 -8.05
CA VAL A 92 -15.58 15.47 -6.86
C VAL A 92 -15.92 16.25 -5.59
N LYS A 93 -15.48 17.51 -5.48
CA LYS A 93 -15.84 18.39 -4.35
C LYS A 93 -17.37 18.52 -4.20
N GLN A 94 -18.09 18.64 -5.31
CA GLN A 94 -19.55 18.72 -5.30
C GLN A 94 -20.20 17.40 -4.83
N ALA A 95 -19.70 16.25 -5.28
CA ALA A 95 -20.19 14.95 -4.84
C ALA A 95 -19.99 14.75 -3.33
N ILE A 96 -18.77 15.02 -2.83
CA ILE A 96 -18.46 14.98 -1.39
C ILE A 96 -19.39 15.90 -0.60
N LYS A 97 -19.60 17.13 -1.05
CA LYS A 97 -20.49 18.08 -0.38
C LYS A 97 -21.94 17.61 -0.36
N ASN A 98 -22.40 16.91 -1.38
CA ASN A 98 -23.78 16.43 -1.46
C ASN A 98 -24.01 15.19 -0.59
N GLU A 99 -23.02 14.31 -0.51
CA GLU A 99 -23.18 12.97 0.07
C GLU A 99 -22.58 12.85 1.49
N TYR A 100 -21.59 13.68 1.83
CA TYR A 100 -20.76 13.54 3.02
C TYR A 100 -20.44 14.90 3.69
N SER A 101 -21.35 15.88 3.62
CA SER A 101 -21.13 17.25 4.15
C SER A 101 -20.84 17.33 5.65
N ASP A 102 -21.27 16.33 6.42
CA ASP A 102 -21.14 16.23 7.86
C ASP A 102 -19.94 15.38 8.30
N ARG A 103 -19.19 14.81 7.34
CA ARG A 103 -18.06 13.92 7.60
C ARG A 103 -16.73 14.68 7.60
N GLU A 104 -15.85 14.29 8.51
CA GLU A 104 -14.46 14.75 8.56
C GLU A 104 -13.62 13.92 7.58
N ILE A 105 -12.89 14.57 6.67
CA ILE A 105 -11.94 13.90 5.76
C ILE A 105 -10.62 13.73 6.51
N THR A 106 -10.07 12.51 6.52
CA THR A 106 -8.77 12.20 7.11
C THR A 106 -7.65 12.24 6.09
N GLU A 107 -7.90 11.76 4.87
CA GLU A 107 -6.92 11.68 3.79
C GLU A 107 -7.60 11.81 2.42
N ILE A 108 -6.84 12.30 1.44
CA ILE A 108 -7.24 12.35 0.04
C ILE A 108 -6.03 11.97 -0.78
N GLU A 109 -6.19 10.99 -1.65
CA GLU A 109 -5.14 10.53 -2.55
C GLU A 109 -5.56 10.73 -4.00
N HIS A 110 -4.61 11.15 -4.84
CA HIS A 110 -4.73 11.03 -6.29
C HIS A 110 -4.07 9.73 -6.71
N VAL A 111 -4.82 8.86 -7.39
CA VAL A 111 -4.35 7.51 -7.73
C VAL A 111 -4.42 7.30 -9.24
N LEU A 112 -3.31 6.81 -9.80
CA LEU A 112 -3.24 6.23 -11.13
C LEU A 112 -3.13 4.72 -10.96
N SER A 113 -4.14 3.96 -11.38
CA SER A 113 -4.16 2.50 -11.25
C SER A 113 -4.17 1.82 -12.61
N ALA A 114 -3.46 0.68 -12.73
CA ALA A 114 -3.49 -0.18 -13.90
C ALA A 114 -4.88 -0.80 -14.13
N ALA A 115 -5.57 -1.17 -13.05
CA ALA A 115 -6.88 -1.82 -13.11
C ALA A 115 -8.02 -0.80 -13.22
N LYS A 116 -7.97 0.25 -12.39
CA LYS A 116 -9.08 1.21 -12.28
C LYS A 116 -8.89 2.45 -13.15
N GLY A 117 -7.69 2.76 -13.63
CA GLY A 117 -7.39 4.05 -14.25
C GLY A 117 -7.19 5.17 -13.22
N GLU A 118 -7.41 6.42 -13.62
CA GLU A 118 -7.28 7.59 -12.72
C GLU A 118 -8.52 7.74 -11.82
N PHE A 119 -8.29 7.95 -10.52
CA PHE A 119 -9.32 8.25 -9.54
C PHE A 119 -8.77 9.04 -8.34
N TYR A 120 -9.68 9.43 -7.44
CA TYR A 120 -9.37 10.11 -6.19
C TYR A 120 -9.96 9.30 -5.05
N ASP A 121 -9.13 8.79 -4.15
CA ASP A 121 -9.61 8.17 -2.92
C ASP A 121 -9.78 9.24 -1.85
N VAL A 122 -10.86 9.13 -1.08
CA VAL A 122 -11.22 10.08 -0.03
C VAL A 122 -11.60 9.28 1.21
N GLU A 123 -10.75 9.33 2.20
CA GLU A 123 -11.02 8.71 3.49
C GLU A 123 -11.84 9.66 4.38
N PHE A 124 -12.94 9.13 4.91
CA PHE A 124 -13.77 9.80 5.90
C PHE A 124 -13.65 9.12 7.26
N LYS A 125 -13.48 9.94 8.29
CA LYS A 125 -13.42 9.50 9.67
C LYS A 125 -14.73 8.85 10.10
N GLN A 126 -14.61 7.68 10.72
CA GLN A 126 -15.72 7.02 11.42
C GLN A 126 -15.19 6.20 12.59
N LYS A 127 -16.10 5.62 13.38
CA LYS A 127 -15.70 4.72 14.47
C LYS A 127 -15.14 3.42 13.89
N GLY A 128 -13.87 3.12 14.17
CA GLY A 128 -13.20 1.92 13.65
C GLY A 128 -12.33 2.25 12.44
N LYS A 129 -12.36 1.40 11.41
CA LYS A 129 -11.70 1.69 10.13
C LYS A 129 -12.38 2.91 9.48
N ASN A 130 -11.60 3.82 8.90
CA ASN A 130 -12.13 4.90 8.06
C ASN A 130 -12.98 4.33 6.91
N MET A 131 -13.87 5.19 6.39
CA MET A 131 -14.68 4.88 5.21
C MET A 131 -13.99 5.48 3.99
N ASP A 132 -13.64 4.64 3.05
CA ASP A 132 -12.96 5.02 1.82
C ASP A 132 -14.01 5.22 0.71
N VAL A 133 -13.88 6.26 -0.10
CA VAL A 133 -14.78 6.51 -1.24
C VAL A 133 -13.98 6.98 -2.43
N GLU A 134 -13.92 6.13 -3.45
CA GLU A 134 -13.21 6.42 -4.67
C GLU A 134 -14.09 7.19 -5.69
N TYR A 135 -13.57 8.28 -6.24
CA TYR A 135 -14.24 9.10 -7.24
C TYR A 135 -13.49 9.17 -8.55
N ARG A 136 -14.24 9.10 -9.65
CA ARG A 136 -13.77 9.57 -10.95
C ARG A 136 -13.66 11.09 -10.96
N LYS A 137 -12.85 11.63 -11.87
CA LYS A 137 -12.68 13.08 -12.08
C LYS A 137 -13.99 13.86 -12.31
N ASN A 138 -15.00 13.21 -12.88
CA ASN A 138 -16.33 13.78 -13.12
C ASN A 138 -17.27 13.71 -11.89
N GLY A 139 -16.78 13.26 -10.73
CA GLY A 139 -17.54 13.15 -9.49
C GLY A 139 -18.37 11.86 -9.33
N THR A 140 -18.35 10.94 -10.29
CA THR A 140 -19.03 9.65 -10.12
C THR A 140 -18.22 8.74 -9.22
N LYS A 141 -18.87 8.11 -8.23
CA LYS A 141 -18.24 7.07 -7.41
C LYS A 141 -17.86 5.86 -8.26
N LEU A 142 -16.68 5.33 -8.00
CA LEU A 142 -16.33 3.96 -8.36
C LEU A 142 -17.18 3.02 -7.49
N LYS A 143 -17.59 1.88 -8.06
CA LYS A 143 -18.27 0.85 -7.28
C LYS A 143 -17.19 -0.02 -6.64
N ASP A 144 -17.36 -0.31 -5.36
CA ASP A 144 -16.55 -1.33 -4.69
C ASP A 144 -16.67 -2.65 -5.48
N GLU A 145 -15.54 -3.31 -5.72
CA GLU A 145 -15.48 -4.67 -6.29
C GLU A 145 -15.79 -5.72 -5.22
#